data_AF-A0A813H946-F1
#
_entry.id   AF-A0A813H946-F1
#
_cell.length_a   1.000
_cell.length_b   1.000
_cell.length_c   1.000
_cell.angle_alpha   90.00
_cell.angle_beta   90.00
_cell.angle_gamma   90.00
#
_symmetry.space_group_name_H-M   'P 1'
#
loop_
_entity.id
_entity.type
_entity.pdbx_description
1 polymer ?
#
loop_
_entity_poly.entity_id
_entity_poly.type
_entity_poly.pdbx_seq_one_letter_code
_entity_poly.pdbx_strand_id
1 'polypeptide(L)'
;MRRVGGLLQLGHVHAQLGRCVCHLPSSRSRGTWPSPGQGAGNSRLLARGRRAFSGQTVPVTTVCRVSRFEIRGEEHAAKADAALRTWKLEVMDTVPGFIGVSRRLCKESWHFEIEVRFDCSEALESWMVSDKFQMETLPRLAEYLTKNSPGGVRGVQRGTFAFEDL
;
A
#
# COMPACT_ATOMS: atom_id res chain seq x y z
N MET A 1 -34.45 -42.86 12.05
CA MET A 1 -35.35 -41.86 11.42
C MET A 1 -35.33 -40.64 12.35
N ARG A 2 -35.03 -39.39 11.98
CA ARG A 2 -34.98 -38.65 10.71
C ARG A 2 -33.79 -37.67 10.75
N ARG A 3 -33.11 -37.52 9.60
CA ARG A 3 -32.18 -36.42 9.32
C ARG A 3 -32.99 -35.15 9.04
N VAL A 4 -32.53 -33.99 9.51
CA VAL A 4 -32.97 -32.69 9.00
C VAL A 4 -31.73 -31.98 8.48
N GLY A 5 -31.64 -31.89 7.16
CA GLY A 5 -30.58 -31.18 6.45
C GLY A 5 -30.91 -29.69 6.37
N GLY A 6 -29.97 -28.85 6.81
CA GLY A 6 -29.95 -27.41 6.55
C GLY A 6 -29.01 -27.12 5.39
N LEU A 7 -29.59 -26.97 4.20
CA LEU A 7 -28.92 -26.54 2.98
C LEU A 7 -28.75 -25.02 3.03
N LEU A 8 -27.56 -24.53 3.40
CA LEU A 8 -27.25 -23.09 3.33
C LEU A 8 -26.68 -22.76 1.95
N GLN A 9 -27.41 -21.90 1.25
CA GLN A 9 -27.13 -21.36 -0.08
C GLN A 9 -25.72 -20.76 -0.17
N LEU A 10 -24.94 -21.27 -1.13
CA LEU A 10 -23.73 -20.64 -1.61
C LEU A 10 -24.11 -19.42 -2.46
N GLY A 11 -23.95 -18.23 -1.89
CA GLY A 11 -24.03 -16.96 -2.60
C GLY A 11 -22.92 -16.85 -3.63
N HIS A 12 -23.29 -16.81 -4.91
CA HIS A 12 -22.42 -16.44 -6.02
C HIS A 12 -21.87 -15.02 -5.80
N VAL A 13 -20.58 -14.90 -5.51
CA VAL A 13 -19.89 -13.61 -5.56
C VAL A 13 -19.28 -13.48 -6.95
N HIS A 14 -19.94 -12.67 -7.77
CA HIS A 14 -19.51 -12.34 -9.13
C HIS A 14 -18.26 -11.46 -9.04
N ALA A 15 -17.08 -12.06 -9.21
CA ALA A 15 -15.82 -11.34 -9.34
C ALA A 15 -15.80 -10.63 -10.71
N GLN A 16 -16.18 -9.36 -10.75
CA GLN A 16 -15.96 -8.50 -11.91
C GLN A 16 -14.45 -8.33 -12.12
N LEU A 17 -13.93 -9.03 -13.12
CA LEU A 17 -12.58 -8.87 -13.65
C LEU A 17 -12.50 -7.53 -14.38
N GLY A 18 -12.19 -6.47 -13.65
CA GLY A 18 -11.74 -5.21 -14.23
C GLY A 18 -10.40 -5.43 -14.94
N ARG A 19 -10.36 -5.15 -16.24
CA ARG A 19 -9.14 -5.16 -17.06
C ARG A 19 -8.13 -4.16 -16.50
N CYS A 20 -7.07 -4.65 -15.86
CA CYS A 20 -5.90 -3.82 -15.55
C CYS A 20 -5.06 -3.67 -16.81
N VAL A 21 -5.02 -2.47 -17.37
CA VAL A 21 -4.05 -2.09 -18.41
C VAL A 21 -2.83 -1.54 -17.68
N CYS A 22 -1.83 -2.38 -17.44
CA CYS A 22 -0.52 -1.94 -16.98
C CYS A 22 0.30 -1.44 -18.18
N HIS A 23 0.19 -0.15 -18.49
CA HIS A 23 1.22 0.54 -19.26
C HIS A 23 2.38 0.90 -18.34
N LEU A 24 3.38 0.01 -18.26
CA LEU A 24 4.74 0.42 -17.89
C LEU A 24 5.54 0.62 -19.18
N PRO A 25 6.17 1.79 -19.38
CA PRO A 25 7.19 1.92 -20.40
C PRO A 25 8.43 1.16 -19.95
N SER A 26 8.78 0.12 -20.71
CA SER A 26 10.10 -0.48 -20.67
C SER A 26 11.13 0.56 -21.13
N SER A 27 12.18 0.81 -20.36
CA SER A 27 13.54 0.83 -20.92
C SER A 27 14.58 1.12 -19.84
N ARG A 28 15.58 0.26 -19.85
CA ARG A 28 16.92 0.51 -19.33
C ARG A 28 17.47 1.79 -19.98
N SER A 29 17.91 2.73 -19.18
CA SER A 29 19.14 3.47 -19.46
C SER A 29 19.81 3.86 -18.14
N ARG A 30 21.05 3.41 -17.99
CA ARG A 30 21.99 3.90 -16.99
C ARG A 30 22.33 5.34 -17.39
N GLY A 31 21.60 6.31 -16.85
CA GLY A 31 21.96 7.72 -16.92
C GLY A 31 22.87 8.06 -15.75
N THR A 32 24.15 8.23 -16.04
CA THR A 32 25.16 8.84 -15.16
C THR A 32 24.72 10.23 -14.71
N TRP A 33 24.83 10.48 -13.40
CA TRP A 33 24.69 11.82 -12.82
C TRP A 33 25.75 12.77 -13.38
N PRO A 34 25.41 13.96 -13.88
CA PRO A 34 26.42 14.94 -14.27
C PRO A 34 26.97 15.64 -13.02
N SER A 35 28.28 15.61 -12.85
CA SER A 35 29.01 16.46 -11.89
C SER A 35 28.91 17.93 -12.28
N PRO A 36 28.86 18.88 -11.32
CA PRO A 36 28.76 20.30 -11.62
C PRO A 36 30.14 20.87 -11.99
N GLY A 37 30.29 21.26 -13.27
CA GLY A 37 31.39 22.08 -13.79
C GLY A 37 30.86 23.46 -14.18
N GLN A 38 31.59 24.49 -13.76
CA GLN A 38 31.30 25.92 -13.85
C GLN A 38 31.32 26.46 -15.30
N GLY A 39 30.57 27.54 -15.58
CA GLY A 39 30.70 28.28 -16.84
C GLY A 39 29.68 29.40 -17.07
N ALA A 40 30.06 30.62 -16.67
CA ALA A 40 29.60 31.97 -17.00
C ALA A 40 28.46 32.24 -18.02
N GLY A 41 27.46 33.01 -17.57
CA GLY A 41 27.10 34.33 -18.13
C GLY A 41 26.25 34.42 -19.40
N ASN A 42 24.95 34.71 -19.25
CA ASN A 42 24.39 35.97 -19.77
C ASN A 42 22.98 36.25 -19.21
N SER A 43 22.80 37.46 -18.71
CA SER A 43 21.55 38.00 -18.18
C SER A 43 20.54 38.26 -19.30
N ARG A 44 19.31 37.74 -19.15
CA ARG A 44 18.06 38.36 -19.62
C ARG A 44 16.85 37.61 -19.04
N LEU A 45 15.96 38.39 -18.43
CA LEU A 45 14.58 38.04 -18.04
C LEU A 45 14.42 37.13 -16.81
N LEU A 46 14.63 37.74 -15.63
CA LEU A 46 14.01 37.31 -14.38
C LEU A 46 12.49 37.56 -14.44
N ALA A 47 11.76 36.69 -15.12
CA ALA A 47 10.38 36.40 -14.78
C ALA A 47 10.37 35.03 -14.10
N ARG A 48 10.92 34.99 -12.87
CA ARG A 48 10.65 33.87 -11.96
C ARG A 48 9.15 33.89 -11.72
N GLY A 49 8.41 33.10 -12.48
CA GLY A 49 7.11 32.60 -12.09
C GLY A 49 7.29 31.79 -10.81
N ARG A 50 7.50 32.49 -9.68
CA ARG A 50 7.16 31.94 -8.38
C ARG A 50 5.67 31.71 -8.50
N ARG A 51 5.27 30.45 -8.74
CA ARG A 51 3.96 30.03 -8.25
C ARG A 51 4.01 30.38 -6.77
N ALA A 52 3.35 31.46 -6.39
CA ALA A 52 2.97 31.65 -5.03
C ALA A 52 2.10 30.43 -4.72
N PHE A 53 2.71 29.40 -4.14
CA PHE A 53 1.95 28.56 -3.23
C PHE A 53 1.59 29.56 -2.13
N SER A 54 0.39 30.15 -2.27
CA SER A 54 -0.26 30.86 -1.18
C SER A 54 -0.08 30.01 0.06
N GLY A 55 0.21 30.63 1.20
CA GLY A 55 0.45 29.98 2.50
C GLY A 55 -0.78 29.24 3.06
N GLN A 56 -1.45 28.48 2.22
CA GLN A 56 -2.54 27.59 2.50
C GLN A 56 -1.88 26.28 2.91
N THR A 57 -1.75 26.08 4.21
CA THR A 57 -1.52 24.76 4.79
C THR A 57 -2.65 23.88 4.27
N VAL A 58 -2.36 23.03 3.29
CA VAL A 58 -3.40 22.16 2.74
C VAL A 58 -3.75 21.16 3.83
N PRO A 59 -5.02 21.10 4.28
CA PRO A 59 -5.39 20.22 5.37
C PRO A 59 -5.24 18.77 4.90
N VAL A 60 -4.27 18.06 5.48
CA VAL A 60 -4.16 16.60 5.33
C VAL A 60 -5.22 15.98 6.22
N THR A 61 -6.22 15.39 5.60
CA THR A 61 -7.39 14.80 6.28
C THR A 61 -7.33 13.28 6.36
N THR A 62 -6.42 12.65 5.63
CA THR A 62 -6.24 11.20 5.65
C THR A 62 -4.80 10.86 5.32
N VAL A 63 -4.25 9.89 6.02
CA VAL A 63 -2.91 9.34 5.71
C VAL A 63 -3.03 7.85 5.44
N CYS A 64 -2.12 7.31 4.65
CA CYS A 64 -2.03 5.87 4.46
C CYS A 64 -0.59 5.36 4.52
N ARG A 65 -0.48 4.09 4.90
CA ARG A 65 0.75 3.32 4.78
C ARG A 65 0.56 2.29 3.69
N VAL A 66 1.38 2.35 2.66
CA VAL A 66 1.40 1.40 1.56
C VAL A 66 2.55 0.43 1.74
N SER A 67 2.27 -0.87 1.63
CA SER A 67 3.28 -1.94 1.59
C SER A 67 3.16 -2.68 0.27
N ARG A 68 4.27 -2.79 -0.47
CA ARG A 68 4.38 -3.49 -1.76
C ARG A 68 5.34 -4.65 -1.65
N PHE A 69 4.96 -5.82 -2.15
CA PHE A 69 5.80 -7.00 -2.18
C PHE A 69 5.36 -7.97 -3.28
N GLU A 70 6.26 -8.84 -3.70
CA GLU A 70 5.97 -9.92 -4.64
C GLU A 70 5.43 -11.15 -3.91
N ILE A 71 4.55 -11.91 -4.55
CA ILE A 71 4.06 -13.21 -4.07
C ILE A 71 4.35 -14.29 -5.11
N ARG A 72 4.47 -15.55 -4.67
CA ARG A 72 4.92 -16.65 -5.53
C ARG A 72 3.89 -17.17 -6.55
N GLY A 73 2.65 -16.67 -6.52
CA GLY A 73 1.59 -17.10 -7.43
C GLY A 73 0.19 -17.01 -6.83
N GLU A 74 -0.78 -17.60 -7.52
CA GLU A 74 -2.21 -17.50 -7.21
C GLU A 74 -2.58 -18.09 -5.84
N GLU A 75 -2.08 -19.30 -5.54
CA GLU A 75 -2.35 -19.94 -4.25
C GLU A 75 -1.87 -19.08 -3.07
N HIS A 76 -0.69 -18.48 -3.22
CA HIS A 76 -0.12 -17.58 -2.22
C HIS A 76 -0.89 -16.25 -2.18
N ALA A 77 -1.44 -15.78 -3.30
CA ALA A 77 -2.30 -14.60 -3.34
C ALA A 77 -3.60 -14.81 -2.54
N ALA A 78 -4.23 -15.97 -2.69
CA ALA A 78 -5.41 -16.32 -1.92
C ALA A 78 -5.12 -16.39 -0.41
N LYS A 79 -3.95 -16.93 -0.03
CA LYS A 79 -3.47 -16.92 1.36
C LYS A 79 -3.20 -15.50 1.86
N ALA A 80 -2.65 -14.62 1.03
CA ALA A 80 -2.46 -13.20 1.34
C ALA A 80 -3.79 -12.53 1.67
N ASP A 81 -4.79 -12.73 0.81
CA ASP A 81 -6.12 -12.15 0.96
C ASP A 81 -6.81 -12.65 2.23
N ALA A 82 -6.71 -13.95 2.53
CA ALA A 82 -7.25 -14.51 3.77
C ALA A 82 -6.55 -13.94 5.00
N ALA A 83 -5.21 -13.91 5.02
CA ALA A 83 -4.44 -13.36 6.13
C ALA A 83 -4.73 -11.87 6.36
N LEU A 84 -4.87 -11.09 5.29
CA LEU A 84 -5.23 -9.67 5.35
C LEU A 84 -6.61 -9.46 5.95
N ARG A 85 -7.60 -10.27 5.57
CA ARG A 85 -8.96 -10.22 6.14
C ARG A 85 -8.96 -10.55 7.63
N THR A 86 -8.28 -11.63 8.02
CA THR A 86 -8.17 -12.02 9.43
C THR A 86 -7.48 -10.93 10.25
N TRP A 87 -6.34 -10.41 9.78
CA TRP A 87 -5.62 -9.34 10.46
C TRP A 87 -6.45 -8.05 10.57
N LYS A 88 -7.23 -7.71 9.53
CA LYS A 88 -8.14 -6.56 9.60
C LYS A 88 -9.15 -6.72 10.74
N LEU A 89 -9.82 -7.87 10.81
CA LEU A 89 -10.87 -8.14 11.78
C LEU A 89 -10.34 -8.24 13.21
N GLU A 90 -9.21 -8.93 13.41
CA GLU A 90 -8.67 -9.19 14.74
C GLU A 90 -7.90 -8.00 15.32
N VAL A 91 -7.18 -7.26 14.46
CA VAL A 91 -6.26 -6.22 14.90
C VAL A 91 -6.77 -4.85 14.51
N MET A 92 -6.96 -4.59 13.22
CA MET A 92 -7.12 -3.22 12.71
C MET A 92 -8.45 -2.57 13.05
N ASP A 93 -9.55 -3.33 13.06
CA ASP A 93 -10.88 -2.79 13.38
C ASP A 93 -10.97 -2.28 14.85
N THR A 94 -9.96 -2.59 15.67
CA THR A 94 -9.84 -2.11 17.06
C THR A 94 -8.79 -0.99 17.23
N VAL A 95 -8.19 -0.50 16.14
CA VAL A 95 -7.17 0.56 16.17
C VAL A 95 -7.85 1.93 16.04
N PRO A 96 -7.64 2.86 16.99
CA PRO A 96 -8.16 4.21 16.88
C PRO A 96 -7.70 4.92 15.60
N GLY A 97 -8.62 5.62 14.94
CA GLY A 97 -8.35 6.36 13.71
C GLY A 97 -8.21 5.50 12.44
N PHE A 98 -8.38 4.18 12.53
CA PHE A 98 -8.36 3.31 11.34
C PHE A 98 -9.61 3.54 10.48
N ILE A 99 -9.40 3.91 9.21
CA ILE A 99 -10.48 4.11 8.23
C ILE A 99 -10.75 2.81 7.47
N GLY A 100 -9.70 2.10 7.07
CA GLY A 100 -9.86 0.90 6.27
C GLY A 100 -8.58 0.42 5.62
N VAL A 101 -8.67 -0.77 5.03
CA VAL A 101 -7.59 -1.39 4.29
C VAL A 101 -8.06 -1.72 2.88
N SER A 102 -7.20 -1.43 1.91
CA SER A 102 -7.39 -1.76 0.49
C SER A 102 -6.24 -2.63 0.03
N ARG A 103 -6.50 -3.50 -0.96
CA ARG A 103 -5.44 -4.31 -1.59
C ARG A 103 -5.54 -4.29 -3.10
N ARG A 104 -4.38 -4.29 -3.76
CA ARG A 104 -4.24 -4.41 -5.22
C ARG A 104 -3.33 -5.59 -5.52
N LEU A 105 -3.66 -6.35 -6.56
CA LEU A 105 -2.88 -7.50 -7.02
C LEU A 105 -2.71 -7.40 -8.53
N CYS A 106 -1.46 -7.31 -8.99
CA CYS A 106 -1.13 -7.53 -10.39
C CYS A 106 -0.96 -9.03 -10.63
N LYS A 107 -1.84 -9.65 -11.41
CA LYS A 107 -1.76 -11.10 -11.69
C LYS A 107 -0.61 -11.49 -12.63
N GLU A 108 -0.17 -10.57 -13.48
CA GLU A 108 0.90 -10.84 -14.45
C GLU A 108 2.28 -10.96 -13.78
N SER A 109 2.57 -10.07 -12.83
CA SER A 109 3.86 -9.99 -12.14
C SER A 109 3.79 -10.36 -10.66
N TRP A 110 2.61 -10.75 -10.18
CA TRP A 110 2.37 -11.12 -8.78
C TRP A 110 2.83 -10.06 -7.77
N HIS A 111 2.67 -8.77 -8.12
CA HIS A 111 2.86 -7.68 -7.17
C HIS A 111 1.59 -7.48 -6.34
N PHE A 112 1.75 -7.60 -5.02
CA PHE A 112 0.72 -7.36 -4.03
C PHE A 112 0.98 -6.02 -3.33
N GLU A 113 -0.04 -5.18 -3.27
CA GLU A 113 -0.01 -3.89 -2.60
C GLU A 113 -1.11 -3.86 -1.54
N ILE A 114 -0.75 -3.45 -0.33
CA ILE A 114 -1.67 -3.21 0.78
C ILE A 114 -1.60 -1.74 1.13
N GLU A 115 -2.76 -1.10 1.24
CA GLU A 115 -2.92 0.27 1.66
C GLU A 115 -3.76 0.30 2.95
N VAL A 116 -3.17 0.81 4.03
CA VAL A 116 -3.81 0.96 5.34
C VAL A 116 -4.06 2.44 5.57
N ARG A 117 -5.33 2.86 5.73
CA ARG A 117 -5.73 4.27 5.83
C ARG A 117 -6.13 4.65 7.24
N PHE A 118 -5.74 5.86 7.64
CA PHE A 118 -6.04 6.49 8.92
C PHE A 118 -6.56 7.92 8.73
N ASP A 119 -7.35 8.39 9.69
CA ASP A 119 -7.93 9.74 9.74
C ASP A 119 -6.90 10.86 9.96
N CYS A 120 -5.76 10.58 10.60
CA CYS A 120 -4.69 11.56 10.75
C CYS A 120 -3.30 10.91 10.87
N SER A 121 -2.26 11.72 10.67
CA SER A 121 -0.86 11.28 10.84
C SER A 121 -0.57 10.76 12.25
N GLU A 122 -1.13 11.40 13.27
CA GLU A 122 -0.92 11.03 14.67
C GLU A 122 -1.49 9.63 14.99
N ALA A 123 -2.64 9.27 14.44
CA ALA A 123 -3.23 7.94 14.59
C ALA A 123 -2.34 6.86 13.95
N LEU A 124 -1.81 7.13 12.75
CA LEU A 124 -0.87 6.23 12.08
C LEU A 124 0.42 6.07 12.89
N GLU A 125 1.01 7.18 13.37
CA GLU A 125 2.24 7.16 14.17
C GLU A 125 2.04 6.42 15.49
N SER A 126 0.94 6.71 16.20
CA SER A 126 0.56 6.03 17.43
C SER A 126 0.39 4.53 17.21
N TRP A 127 -0.24 4.13 16.12
CA TRP A 127 -0.36 2.72 15.76
C TRP A 127 1.02 2.09 15.50
N MET A 128 1.91 2.74 14.74
CA MET A 128 3.24 2.19 14.43
C MET A 128 4.13 1.95 15.65
N VAL A 129 3.95 2.72 16.73
CA VAL A 129 4.68 2.51 17.98
C VAL A 129 3.95 1.61 18.98
N SER A 130 2.69 1.26 18.70
CA SER A 130 1.87 0.44 19.60
C SER A 130 2.30 -1.04 19.63
N ASP A 131 1.98 -1.71 20.73
CA ASP A 131 2.16 -3.16 20.88
C ASP A 131 1.39 -3.95 19.82
N LYS A 132 0.20 -3.50 19.41
CA LYS A 132 -0.56 -4.14 18.32
C LYS A 132 0.22 -4.16 17.01
N PHE A 133 1.02 -3.13 16.74
CA PHE A 133 1.87 -3.12 15.55
C PHE A 133 3.11 -3.98 15.76
N GLN A 134 3.82 -3.78 16.88
CA GLN A 134 5.12 -4.41 17.13
C GLN A 134 5.03 -5.92 17.42
N MET A 135 4.02 -6.33 18.18
CA MET A 135 3.87 -7.70 18.68
C MET A 135 2.88 -8.53 17.87
N GLU A 136 1.92 -7.92 17.20
CA GLU A 136 0.92 -8.66 16.41
C GLU A 136 1.13 -8.47 14.91
N THR A 137 1.16 -7.22 14.44
CA THR A 137 1.21 -6.93 13.00
C THR A 137 2.56 -7.31 12.37
N LEU A 138 3.68 -6.86 12.96
CA LEU A 138 5.00 -7.12 12.39
C LEU A 138 5.35 -8.61 12.36
N PRO A 139 5.12 -9.43 13.42
CA PRO A 139 5.44 -10.85 13.37
C PRO A 139 4.59 -11.62 12.37
N ARG A 140 3.27 -11.36 12.32
CA ARG A 140 2.37 -11.98 11.33
C ARG A 140 2.78 -11.63 9.90
N LEU A 141 3.12 -10.35 9.66
CA LEU A 141 3.60 -9.90 8.36
C LEU A 141 4.95 -10.55 8.00
N ALA A 142 5.90 -10.60 8.93
CA ALA A 142 7.21 -11.20 8.72
C ALA A 142 7.12 -12.70 8.41
N GLU A 143 6.29 -13.43 9.17
CA GLU A 143 6.02 -14.84 8.95
C GLU A 143 5.40 -15.08 7.56
N TYR A 144 4.37 -14.29 7.22
CA TYR A 144 3.71 -14.40 5.93
C TYR A 144 4.68 -14.18 4.78
N LEU A 145 5.47 -13.10 4.83
CA LEU A 145 6.41 -12.75 3.77
C LEU A 145 7.51 -13.78 3.61
N THR A 146 8.04 -14.30 4.71
CA THR A 146 9.08 -15.35 4.68
C THR A 146 8.57 -16.62 3.99
N LYS A 147 7.31 -16.98 4.20
CA LYS A 147 6.70 -18.18 3.60
C LYS A 147 6.25 -17.98 2.15
N ASN A 148 5.74 -16.80 1.81
CA ASN A 148 4.96 -16.58 0.59
C ASN A 148 5.57 -15.61 -0.43
N SER A 149 6.60 -14.84 -0.04
CA SER A 149 7.29 -13.89 -0.92
C SER A 149 8.69 -14.42 -1.29
N PRO A 150 9.12 -14.31 -2.56
CA PRO A 150 10.50 -14.66 -2.96
C PRO A 150 11.54 -13.75 -2.29
N GLY A 151 11.23 -12.46 -2.09
CA GLY A 151 12.12 -11.50 -1.44
C GLY A 151 12.06 -11.50 0.10
N GLY A 152 11.16 -12.31 0.68
CA GLY A 152 10.91 -12.32 2.13
C GLY A 152 10.61 -10.92 2.67
N VAL A 153 11.01 -10.67 3.92
CA VAL A 153 10.81 -9.37 4.59
C VAL A 153 11.59 -8.24 3.90
N ARG A 154 12.75 -8.55 3.31
CA ARG A 154 13.62 -7.56 2.65
C ARG A 154 13.08 -7.08 1.31
N GLY A 155 12.22 -7.87 0.67
CA GLY A 155 11.56 -7.53 -0.59
C GLY A 155 10.38 -6.56 -0.45
N VAL A 156 10.04 -6.14 0.78
CA VAL A 156 8.91 -5.23 1.01
C VAL A 156 9.35 -3.78 0.88
N GLN A 157 8.71 -3.05 -0.02
CA GLN A 157 8.78 -1.60 -0.07
C GLN A 157 7.65 -1.02 0.78
N ARG A 158 7.95 -0.03 1.62
CA ARG A 158 6.95 0.65 2.45
C ARG A 158 7.04 2.14 2.24
N GLY A 159 5.89 2.80 2.13
CA GLY A 159 5.79 4.25 2.05
C GLY A 159 4.59 4.75 2.86
N THR A 160 4.70 5.96 3.37
CA THR A 160 3.58 6.69 3.98
C THR A 160 3.19 7.83 3.04
N PHE A 161 1.90 8.00 2.82
CA PHE A 161 1.34 9.02 1.94
C PHE A 161 0.26 9.80 2.69
N ALA A 162 0.15 11.08 2.38
CA ALA A 162 -0.87 11.97 2.90
C ALA A 162 -1.80 12.37 1.76
N PHE A 163 -3.10 12.40 2.02
CA PHE A 163 -4.12 12.81 1.08
C PHE A 163 -4.92 13.99 1.62
N GLU A 164 -5.43 14.75 0.67
CA GLU A 164 -6.36 15.84 0.87
C GLU A 164 -7.76 15.29 0.56
N ASP A 165 -8.76 15.62 1.38
CA ASP A 165 -10.16 15.39 1.00
C ASP A 165 -10.49 16.36 -0.14
N LEU A 166 -10.73 15.79 -1.34
CA LEU A 166 -11.15 16.53 -2.53
C LEU A 166 -12.61 16.98 -2.44
#